data_AF-A0A957A8M8-F1
#
_entry.id   AF-A0A957A8M8-F1
#
_cell.length_a   1.000
_cell.length_b   1.000
_cell.length_c   1.000
_cell.angle_alpha   90.00
_cell.angle_beta   90.00
_cell.angle_gamma   90.00
#
_symmetry.space_group_name_H-M   'P 1'
#
loop_
_entity.id
_entity.type
_entity.pdbx_description
1 polymer ?
#
loop_
_entity_poly.entity_id
_entity_poly.type
_entity_poly.pdbx_seq_one_letter_code
_entity_poly.pdbx_strand_id
1 'polypeptide(L)'
;MKVPDELKHPSGGEHVDELAHGAIKLAHEAIERFPDMKRRHMFLAGGAAISSALVVAAGVAVMRRVKAGAKPEDAVQAVTEDEIEGLRLVERTHYRPNGASSESTTDELPEAEATDASEDEPSPETSAAAGS
;
A
#
# COMPACT_ATOMS: atom_id res chain seq x y z
N MET A 1 8.80 -33.17 24.43
CA MET A 1 7.97 -32.14 25.08
C MET A 1 6.56 -32.23 24.51
N LYS A 2 5.54 -32.46 25.35
CA LYS A 2 4.12 -32.39 24.91
C LYS A 2 3.66 -30.94 25.03
N VAL A 3 3.13 -30.39 23.94
CA VAL A 3 2.55 -29.04 23.95
C VAL A 3 1.25 -29.09 24.79
N PRO A 4 1.06 -28.17 25.76
CA PRO A 4 -0.15 -28.10 26.58
C PRO A 4 -1.43 -28.05 25.73
N ASP A 5 -2.48 -28.76 26.13
CA ASP A 5 -3.74 -28.85 25.38
C ASP A 5 -4.43 -27.49 25.22
N GLU A 6 -4.14 -26.53 26.10
CA GLU A 6 -4.62 -25.15 26.05
C GLU A 6 -4.13 -24.37 24.81
N LEU A 7 -2.98 -24.76 24.23
CA LEU A 7 -2.43 -24.18 22.99
C LEU A 7 -2.99 -24.84 21.71
N LYS A 8 -3.82 -25.87 21.83
CA LYS A 8 -4.44 -26.58 20.68
C LYS A 8 -5.76 -25.96 20.23
N HIS A 9 -6.28 -24.99 20.97
CA HIS A 9 -7.42 -24.19 20.56
C HIS A 9 -6.89 -22.94 19.87
N PRO A 10 -6.79 -22.90 18.53
CA PRO A 10 -6.59 -21.62 17.87
C PRO A 10 -7.69 -20.70 18.37
N SER A 11 -7.31 -19.48 18.80
CA SER A 11 -8.24 -18.39 19.04
C SER A 11 -9.11 -18.27 17.78
N GLY A 12 -10.29 -18.89 17.78
CA GLY A 12 -11.20 -18.88 16.66
C GLY A 12 -11.56 -17.43 16.43
N GLY A 13 -10.89 -16.80 15.47
CA GLY A 13 -10.94 -15.36 15.26
C GLY A 13 -12.38 -14.88 15.13
N GLU A 14 -12.57 -13.57 15.31
CA GLU A 14 -13.87 -12.94 15.07
C GLU A 14 -14.37 -13.30 13.67
N HIS A 15 -15.61 -13.78 13.60
CA HIS A 15 -16.21 -14.10 12.31
C HIS A 15 -16.34 -12.81 11.51
N VAL A 16 -15.93 -12.86 10.25
CA VAL A 16 -16.11 -11.72 9.34
C VAL A 16 -17.60 -11.46 9.21
N ASP A 17 -18.01 -10.22 9.46
CA ASP A 17 -19.39 -9.77 9.23
C ASP A 17 -19.81 -10.12 7.80
N GLU A 18 -20.93 -10.83 7.65
CA GLU A 18 -21.46 -11.24 6.35
C GLU A 18 -21.74 -10.04 5.46
N LEU A 19 -22.11 -8.89 6.04
CA LEU A 19 -22.30 -7.64 5.30
C LEU A 19 -20.99 -7.12 4.73
N ALA A 20 -19.92 -7.15 5.53
CA ALA A 20 -18.59 -6.75 5.09
C ALA A 20 -18.09 -7.68 3.97
N HIS A 21 -18.31 -8.99 4.12
CA HIS A 21 -17.97 -9.97 3.09
C HIS A 21 -18.72 -9.70 1.78
N GLY A 22 -20.03 -9.46 1.85
CA GLY A 22 -20.87 -9.13 0.70
C GLY A 22 -20.40 -7.84 0.00
N ALA A 23 -20.09 -6.79 0.75
CA ALA A 23 -19.61 -5.52 0.20
C ALA A 23 -18.27 -5.69 -0.54
N ILE A 24 -17.34 -6.46 0.02
CA ILE A 24 -16.04 -6.75 -0.62
C ILE A 24 -16.26 -7.55 -1.92
N LYS A 25 -17.16 -8.54 -1.91
CA LYS A 25 -17.47 -9.32 -3.10
C LYS A 25 -18.01 -8.44 -4.23
N LEU A 26 -18.99 -7.58 -3.93
CA LEU A 26 -19.54 -6.64 -4.91
C LEU A 26 -18.50 -5.65 -5.44
N ALA A 27 -17.56 -5.22 -4.59
CA ALA A 27 -16.45 -4.36 -5.00
C ALA A 27 -15.54 -5.07 -6.02
N HIS A 28 -15.22 -6.35 -5.79
CA HIS A 28 -14.44 -7.14 -6.74
C HIS A 28 -15.17 -7.31 -8.07
N GLU A 29 -16.46 -7.65 -8.04
CA GLU A 29 -17.30 -7.77 -9.24
C GLU A 29 -17.34 -6.45 -10.03
N ALA A 30 -17.44 -5.30 -9.35
CA ALA A 30 -17.38 -3.99 -10.00
C ALA A 30 -16.03 -3.71 -10.66
N ILE A 31 -14.92 -4.07 -10.01
CA ILE A 31 -13.56 -3.85 -10.54
C ILE A 31 -13.27 -4.74 -11.75
N GLU A 32 -13.81 -5.95 -11.79
CA GLU A 32 -13.60 -6.89 -12.91
C GLU A 32 -14.16 -6.37 -14.24
N ARG A 33 -15.14 -5.45 -14.20
CA ARG A 33 -15.69 -4.78 -15.39
C ARG A 33 -14.71 -3.82 -16.05
N PHE A 34 -13.67 -3.38 -15.33
CA PHE A 34 -12.71 -2.38 -15.77
C PHE A 34 -11.28 -2.96 -15.76
N PRO A 35 -10.95 -3.85 -16.72
CA PRO A 35 -9.67 -4.56 -16.74
C PRO A 35 -8.47 -3.62 -16.89
N ASP A 36 -8.64 -2.51 -17.61
CA ASP A 36 -7.57 -1.52 -17.80
C ASP A 36 -7.29 -0.73 -16.53
N MET A 37 -8.33 -0.27 -15.82
CA MET A 37 -8.20 0.29 -14.47
C MET A 37 -7.50 -0.69 -13.53
N LYS A 38 -7.95 -1.95 -13.50
CA LYS A 38 -7.39 -3.00 -12.64
C LYS A 38 -5.89 -3.20 -12.90
N ARG A 39 -5.46 -3.23 -14.17
CA ARG A 39 -4.05 -3.35 -14.56
C ARG A 39 -3.21 -2.17 -14.10
N ARG A 40 -3.69 -0.93 -14.30
CA ARG A 40 -3.02 0.30 -13.85
C ARG A 40 -2.79 0.32 -12.33
N HIS A 41 -3.65 -0.36 -11.57
CA HIS A 41 -3.65 -0.40 -10.11
C HIS A 41 -3.07 -1.71 -9.53
N MET A 42 -2.53 -2.58 -10.37
CA MET A 42 -1.87 -3.81 -9.96
C MET A 42 -0.40 -3.49 -9.72
N PHE A 43 0.07 -3.52 -8.47
CA PHE A 43 1.46 -3.22 -8.16
C PHE A 43 2.34 -4.40 -8.57
N LEU A 44 3.16 -4.19 -9.60
CA LEU A 44 4.07 -5.17 -10.17
C LEU A 44 5.34 -5.32 -9.30
N ALA A 45 5.18 -5.67 -8.03
CA ALA A 45 6.25 -5.92 -7.06
C ALA A 45 6.31 -7.42 -6.70
N GLY A 46 6.33 -8.29 -7.71
CA GLY A 46 6.43 -9.75 -7.50
C GLY A 46 5.14 -10.47 -7.07
N GLY A 47 4.00 -9.80 -7.06
CA GLY A 47 2.69 -10.40 -6.79
C GLY A 47 1.55 -9.60 -7.42
N ALA A 48 0.67 -10.26 -8.16
CA ALA A 48 -0.48 -9.64 -8.82
C ALA A 48 -1.60 -9.32 -7.80
N ALA A 49 -1.39 -8.32 -6.96
CA ALA A 49 -2.39 -7.88 -5.97
C ALA A 49 -3.02 -6.54 -6.38
N ILE A 50 -4.35 -6.46 -6.25
CA ILE A 50 -5.10 -5.21 -6.41
C ILE A 50 -4.88 -4.36 -5.16
N SER A 51 -4.65 -3.05 -5.32
CA SER A 51 -4.54 -2.15 -4.17
C SER A 51 -5.82 -2.17 -3.32
N SER A 52 -5.69 -2.26 -2.00
CA SER A 52 -6.84 -2.22 -1.07
C SER A 52 -7.66 -0.93 -1.20
N ALA A 53 -7.00 0.19 -1.53
CA ALA A 53 -7.65 1.46 -1.80
C ALA A 53 -8.65 1.37 -2.97
N LEU A 54 -8.34 0.61 -4.02
CA LEU A 54 -9.26 0.42 -5.15
C LEU A 54 -10.50 -0.36 -4.73
N VAL A 55 -10.32 -1.42 -3.93
CA VAL A 55 -11.41 -2.25 -3.41
C VAL A 55 -12.34 -1.40 -2.52
N VAL A 56 -11.78 -0.57 -1.64
CA VAL A 56 -12.57 0.33 -0.79
C VAL A 56 -13.34 1.35 -1.63
N ALA A 57 -12.69 1.99 -2.61
CA ALA A 57 -13.35 2.96 -3.49
C ALA A 57 -14.53 2.34 -4.27
N ALA A 58 -14.32 1.14 -4.85
CA ALA A 58 -15.37 0.41 -5.55
C ALA A 58 -16.52 0.00 -4.61
N GLY A 59 -16.20 -0.49 -3.41
CA GLY A 59 -17.21 -0.81 -2.39
C GLY A 59 -18.05 0.40 -1.99
N VAL A 60 -17.42 1.57 -1.81
CA VAL A 60 -18.14 2.81 -1.50
C VAL A 60 -19.05 3.24 -2.65
N ALA A 61 -18.59 3.17 -3.91
CA ALA A 61 -19.39 3.51 -5.08
C ALA A 61 -20.66 2.63 -5.21
N VAL A 62 -20.50 1.32 -5.00
CA VAL A 62 -21.63 0.36 -5.01
C VAL A 62 -22.58 0.64 -3.84
N MET A 63 -22.05 0.76 -2.62
CA MET A 63 -22.88 0.94 -1.42
C MET A 63 -23.63 2.28 -1.40
N ARG A 64 -23.09 3.34 -2.02
CA ARG A 64 -23.82 4.60 -2.22
C ARG A 64 -25.11 4.39 -3.01
N ARG A 65 -25.09 3.54 -4.04
CA ARG A 65 -26.28 3.21 -4.85
C ARG A 65 -27.23 2.28 -4.12
N VAL A 66 -26.71 1.27 -3.42
CA VAL A 66 -27.54 0.38 -2.60
C VAL A 66 -28.28 1.20 -1.55
N LYS A 67 -27.60 2.15 -0.90
CA LYS A 67 -28.22 3.09 0.04
C LYS A 67 -29.27 4.01 -0.62
N ALA A 68 -29.14 4.30 -1.91
CA ALA A 68 -30.13 5.04 -2.69
C ALA A 68 -31.32 4.17 -3.17
N GLY A 69 -31.37 2.88 -2.79
CA GLY A 69 -32.46 1.97 -3.10
C GLY A 69 -32.23 1.08 -4.32
N ALA A 70 -31.04 1.10 -4.93
CA ALA A 70 -30.69 0.18 -6.01
C ALA A 70 -30.49 -1.25 -5.47
N LYS A 71 -30.80 -2.25 -6.29
CA LYS A 71 -30.39 -3.63 -5.99
C LYS A 71 -28.88 -3.77 -6.11
N PRO A 72 -28.23 -4.65 -5.32
CA PRO A 72 -26.78 -4.83 -5.34
C PRO A 72 -26.21 -5.10 -6.74
N GLU A 73 -26.88 -5.95 -7.52
CA GLU A 73 -26.45 -6.34 -8.86
C GLU A 73 -26.54 -5.17 -9.83
N ASP A 74 -27.64 -4.42 -9.78
CA ASP A 74 -27.85 -3.21 -10.59
C ASP A 74 -26.84 -2.12 -10.20
N ALA A 75 -26.53 -2.01 -8.91
CA ALA A 75 -25.53 -1.08 -8.41
C ALA A 75 -24.14 -1.38 -8.97
N VAL A 76 -23.73 -2.65 -8.99
CA VAL A 76 -22.47 -3.08 -9.62
C VAL A 76 -22.44 -2.71 -11.10
N GLN A 77 -23.56 -2.86 -11.82
CA GLN A 77 -23.65 -2.52 -13.25
C GLN A 77 -23.67 -1.01 -13.52
N ALA A 78 -24.20 -0.23 -12.60
CA ALA A 78 -24.37 1.22 -12.75
C ALA A 78 -23.15 2.04 -12.31
N VAL A 79 -22.17 1.44 -11.61
CA VAL A 79 -20.89 2.10 -11.27
C VAL A 79 -20.05 2.29 -12.53
N THR A 80 -19.40 3.44 -12.62
CA THR A 80 -18.48 3.82 -13.71
C THR A 80 -17.03 3.84 -13.24
N GLU A 81 -16.08 3.73 -14.18
CA GLU A 81 -14.64 3.81 -13.89
C GLU A 81 -14.27 5.14 -13.22
N ASP A 82 -14.73 6.26 -13.79
CA ASP A 82 -14.47 7.62 -13.29
C ASP A 82 -14.91 7.83 -11.85
N GLU A 83 -16.00 7.18 -11.43
CA GLU A 83 -16.49 7.28 -10.06
C GLU A 83 -15.57 6.56 -9.08
N ILE A 84 -15.08 5.37 -9.45
CA ILE A 84 -14.16 4.61 -8.61
C ILE A 84 -12.83 5.36 -8.48
N GLU A 85 -12.31 5.90 -9.59
CA GLU A 85 -11.07 6.69 -9.57
C GLU A 85 -11.24 8.02 -8.83
N GLY A 86 -12.37 8.71 -9.03
CA GLY A 86 -12.71 9.96 -8.36
C GLY A 86 -12.83 9.85 -6.85
N LEU A 87 -13.23 8.69 -6.32
CA LEU A 87 -13.26 8.42 -4.88
C LEU A 87 -11.87 8.26 -4.25
N ARG A 88 -10.83 8.01 -5.06
CA ARG A 88 -9.43 8.01 -4.59
C ARG A 88 -8.87 9.43 -4.42
N LEU A 89 -9.45 10.40 -5.13
CA LEU A 89 -9.09 11.82 -5.09
C LEU A 89 -9.78 12.55 -3.94
N VAL A 90 -9.91 11.93 -2.76
CA VAL A 90 -10.01 12.74 -1.54
C VAL A 90 -8.63 13.36 -1.36
N GLU A 91 -8.45 14.52 -2.01
CA GLU A 91 -7.44 15.49 -1.68
C GLU A 91 -7.38 15.52 -0.15
N ARG A 92 -6.25 15.12 0.45
CA ARG A 92 -6.03 15.33 1.87
C ARG A 92 -6.07 16.84 2.04
N THR A 93 -7.25 17.42 2.20
CA THR A 93 -7.41 18.74 2.77
C THR A 93 -6.72 18.58 4.11
N HIS A 94 -5.54 19.17 4.22
CA HIS A 94 -4.67 19.03 5.38
C HIS A 94 -5.54 19.16 6.62
N TYR A 95 -5.77 18.04 7.31
CA TYR A 95 -6.33 18.07 8.64
C TYR A 95 -5.26 18.77 9.49
N ARG A 96 -5.37 20.09 9.59
CA ARG A 96 -4.63 20.89 10.55
C ARG A 96 -5.45 20.77 11.83
N PRO A 97 -5.05 19.93 12.80
CA PRO A 97 -5.72 19.94 14.09
C PRO A 97 -5.70 21.38 14.59
N ASN A 98 -6.88 21.88 14.96
CA ASN A 98 -7.10 23.25 15.41
C ASN A 98 -6.39 23.42 16.78
N GLY A 99 -5.08 23.62 16.77
CA GLY A 99 -4.25 23.66 17.99
C GLY A 99 -2.74 23.45 17.80
N ALA A 100 -2.25 23.02 16.63
CA ALA A 100 -0.81 22.95 16.38
C ALA A 100 -0.28 24.35 16.00
N SER A 101 -0.04 25.15 17.04
CA SER A 101 0.84 26.31 16.98
C SER A 101 2.20 25.87 16.43
N SER A 102 2.71 26.69 15.52
CA SER A 102 3.99 26.55 14.83
C SER A 102 5.17 26.29 15.77
N GLU A 103 5.86 25.16 15.60
CA GLU A 103 7.31 25.08 15.79
C GLU A 103 7.90 24.29 14.62
N SER A 104 8.55 25.00 13.69
CA SER A 104 9.50 24.40 12.77
C SER A 104 10.76 24.09 13.56
N THR A 105 11.02 22.82 13.83
CA THR A 105 12.35 22.38 14.26
C THR A 105 12.93 21.56 13.12
N THR A 106 13.62 22.27 12.22
CA THR A 106 14.69 21.69 11.43
C THR A 106 15.81 21.35 12.42
N ASP A 107 15.81 20.13 12.95
CA ASP A 107 17.00 19.58 13.58
C ASP A 107 17.84 18.93 12.48
N GLU A 108 18.94 19.60 12.16
CA GLU A 108 20.02 19.15 11.30
C GLU A 108 20.47 17.73 11.70
N LEU A 109 20.49 16.81 10.74
CA LEU A 109 21.32 15.62 10.84
C LEU A 109 22.78 16.08 10.70
N PRO A 110 23.68 15.79 11.64
CA PRO A 110 25.08 16.15 11.48
C PRO A 110 25.67 15.39 10.29
N GLU A 111 26.22 16.15 9.34
CA GLU A 111 27.08 15.64 8.29
C GLU A 111 28.28 14.92 8.94
N ALA A 112 28.38 13.62 8.73
CA ALA A 112 29.60 12.88 9.07
C ALA A 112 30.69 13.33 8.08
N GLU A 113 31.50 14.30 8.50
CA GLU A 113 32.78 14.62 7.88
C GLU A 113 33.67 13.37 7.86
N ALA A 114 33.78 12.74 6.69
CA ALA A 114 34.88 11.83 6.41
C ALA A 114 36.12 12.69 6.15
N THR A 115 36.87 12.91 7.22
CA THR A 115 38.14 13.64 7.19
C THR A 115 39.13 12.96 6.25
N ASP A 116 39.56 13.77 5.28
CA ASP A 116 40.80 13.72 4.52
C ASP A 116 42.00 13.36 5.40
N ALA A 117 42.74 12.33 4.99
CA ALA A 117 44.07 12.02 5.49
C ALA A 117 44.94 11.68 4.29
N SER A 118 45.72 12.68 3.91
CA SER A 118 46.62 12.73 2.76
C SER A 118 47.73 11.69 2.83
N GLU A 119 48.04 11.14 1.65
CA GLU A 119 49.37 10.91 1.07
C GLU A 119 50.49 10.34 1.96
N ASP A 120 51.00 9.16 1.59
CA ASP A 120 52.46 8.99 1.47
C ASP A 120 52.76 7.84 0.49
N GLU A 121 53.17 8.20 -0.73
CA GLU A 121 53.90 7.30 -1.63
C GLU A 121 55.34 7.19 -1.11
N PRO A 122 55.97 6.01 -1.20
CA PRO A 122 57.01 5.95 -2.21
C PRO A 122 57.11 4.59 -2.92
N SER A 123 57.14 4.64 -4.24
CA SER A 123 57.87 3.67 -5.09
C SER A 123 59.33 3.52 -4.61
N PRO A 124 59.91 2.31 -4.74
CA PRO A 124 60.82 2.16 -5.89
C PRO A 124 60.73 0.81 -6.61
N GLU A 125 61.14 0.90 -7.87
CA GLU A 125 61.45 -0.14 -8.86
C GLU A 125 62.11 -1.42 -8.28
N THR A 126 61.83 -2.58 -8.89
CA THR A 126 62.81 -3.32 -9.73
C THR A 126 62.29 -4.69 -10.19
N SER A 127 62.46 -4.94 -11.49
CA SER A 127 63.08 -6.15 -12.07
C SER A 127 62.40 -7.54 -11.97
N ALA A 128 61.83 -7.93 -13.11
CA ALA A 128 62.17 -9.13 -13.90
C ALA A 128 61.69 -10.55 -13.52
N ALA A 129 61.48 -11.30 -14.62
CA ALA A 129 61.69 -12.74 -14.82
C ALA A 129 60.50 -13.72 -14.69
N ALA A 130 59.92 -14.03 -15.86
CA ALA A 130 59.83 -15.35 -16.50
C ALA A 130 59.68 -16.65 -15.67
N GLY A 131 58.78 -17.52 -16.15
CA GLY A 131 58.77 -18.98 -15.91
C GLY A 131 57.49 -19.44 -15.20
N SER A 132 56.70 -20.40 -15.68
CA SER A 132 56.87 -21.40 -16.73
C SER A 132 55.51 -21.82 -17.27
#